data_AF-K6UJK2-F1
#
_entry.id   AF-K6UJK2-F1
#
_cell.length_a   1.000
_cell.length_b   1.000
_cell.length_c   1.000
_cell.angle_alpha   90.00
_cell.angle_beta   90.00
_cell.angle_gamma   90.00
#
_symmetry.space_group_name_H-M   'P 1'
#
loop_
_entity.id
_entity.type
_entity.pdbx_description
1 polymer ?
#
loop_
_entity_poly.entity_id
_entity_poly.type
_entity_poly.pdbx_seq_one_letter_code
_entity_poly.pdbx_strand_id
1 'polypeptide(L)'
;MNNKVTRNIEKHLLDALRDKENEIDLEIKRYEKLEKKIYDDNDEELEFIKNKRLQELKNKHNENLNLLKKGHGIYKEILSEKEFFEICKNSKNINAEKSPFLCERLKIWCIPTLMLIQNGQTEHSIIGFDELGGDNFSEQTLINVLKKWKLIDSREAED
;
A
#
# COMPACT_ATOMS: atom_id res chain seq x y z
N MET A 1 -16.03 -30.75 -16.27
CA MET A 1 -16.83 -29.55 -15.94
C MET A 1 -17.13 -28.79 -17.22
N ASN A 2 -18.34 -28.26 -17.37
CA ASN A 2 -18.89 -27.80 -18.65
C ASN A 2 -18.35 -26.39 -19.01
N ASN A 3 -17.19 -26.33 -19.69
CA ASN A 3 -16.41 -25.10 -19.97
C ASN A 3 -17.21 -23.92 -20.57
N LYS A 4 -18.31 -24.19 -21.26
CA LYS A 4 -19.17 -23.14 -21.85
C LYS A 4 -19.99 -22.39 -20.79
N VAL A 5 -20.44 -23.09 -19.76
CA VAL A 5 -21.24 -22.52 -18.67
C VAL A 5 -20.36 -21.63 -17.78
N THR A 6 -19.17 -22.12 -17.43
CA THR A 6 -18.19 -21.35 -16.64
C THR A 6 -17.77 -20.06 -17.33
N ARG A 7 -17.51 -20.09 -18.64
CA ARG A 7 -17.09 -18.91 -19.43
C ARG A 7 -18.20 -17.85 -19.57
N ASN A 8 -19.46 -18.28 -19.64
CA ASN A 8 -20.59 -17.37 -19.67
C ASN A 8 -20.80 -16.67 -18.31
N ILE A 9 -20.62 -17.42 -17.21
CA ILE A 9 -20.69 -16.88 -15.85
C ILE A 9 -19.57 -15.86 -15.63
N GLU A 10 -18.34 -16.20 -15.99
CA GLU A 10 -17.17 -15.31 -15.89
C GLU A 10 -17.38 -13.99 -16.64
N LYS A 11 -17.91 -14.06 -17.87
CA LYS A 11 -18.20 -12.88 -18.67
C LYS A 11 -19.26 -11.98 -18.01
N HIS A 12 -20.37 -12.55 -17.53
CA HIS A 12 -21.40 -11.78 -16.85
C HIS A 12 -20.92 -11.18 -15.52
N LEU A 13 -20.06 -11.87 -14.79
CA LEU A 13 -19.41 -11.33 -13.60
C LEU A 13 -18.48 -10.16 -13.95
N LEU A 14 -17.67 -10.28 -15.00
CA LEU A 14 -16.81 -9.21 -15.50
C LEU A 14 -17.62 -7.97 -15.93
N ASP A 15 -18.70 -8.18 -16.67
CA ASP A 15 -19.57 -7.09 -17.12
C ASP A 15 -20.22 -6.39 -15.90
N ALA A 16 -20.75 -7.15 -14.94
CA ALA A 16 -21.34 -6.59 -13.72
C ALA A 16 -20.34 -5.83 -12.84
N LEU A 17 -19.10 -6.32 -12.73
CA LEU A 17 -18.02 -5.63 -12.02
C LEU A 17 -17.65 -4.32 -12.70
N ARG A 18 -17.57 -4.31 -14.03
CA ARG A 18 -17.27 -3.12 -14.82
C ARG A 18 -18.38 -2.06 -14.72
N ASP A 19 -19.63 -2.50 -14.69
CA ASP A 19 -20.77 -1.61 -14.48
C ASP A 19 -20.73 -0.97 -13.08
N LYS A 20 -20.34 -1.75 -12.06
CA LYS A 20 -20.14 -1.24 -10.70
C LYS A 20 -18.97 -0.26 -10.59
N GLU A 21 -17.86 -0.50 -11.28
CA GLU A 21 -16.75 0.47 -11.37
C GLU A 21 -17.24 1.79 -11.99
N ASN A 22 -17.96 1.72 -13.11
CA ASN A 22 -18.48 2.91 -13.78
C ASN A 22 -19.47 3.71 -12.91
N GLU A 23 -20.31 3.02 -12.12
CA GLU A 23 -21.24 3.66 -11.19
C GLU A 23 -20.51 4.48 -10.11
N ILE A 24 -19.44 3.90 -9.54
CA ILE A 24 -18.59 4.57 -8.55
C ILE A 24 -17.90 5.79 -9.17
N ASP A 25 -17.36 5.66 -10.39
CA ASP A 25 -16.71 6.77 -11.11
C ASP A 25 -17.67 7.94 -11.38
N LEU A 26 -18.94 7.65 -11.68
CA LEU A 26 -19.97 8.66 -11.88
C LEU A 26 -20.33 9.36 -10.57
N GLU A 27 -20.37 8.62 -9.46
CA GLU A 27 -20.63 9.19 -8.14
C GLU A 27 -19.50 10.14 -7.70
N ILE A 28 -18.24 9.77 -7.95
CA ILE A 28 -17.07 10.63 -7.73
C ILE A 28 -17.23 11.95 -8.50
N LYS A 29 -17.53 11.89 -9.80
CA LYS A 29 -17.77 13.09 -10.63
C LYS A 29 -18.94 13.94 -10.13
N ARG A 30 -19.97 13.30 -9.56
CA ARG A 30 -21.11 14.01 -8.97
C ARG A 30 -20.69 14.79 -7.73
N TYR A 31 -19.88 14.19 -6.85
CA TYR A 31 -19.36 14.89 -5.68
C TYR A 31 -18.49 16.10 -6.08
N GLU A 32 -17.65 15.97 -7.11
CA GLU A 32 -16.85 17.09 -7.66
C GLU A 32 -17.71 18.24 -8.17
N LYS A 33 -18.84 17.93 -8.81
CA LYS A 33 -19.78 18.95 -9.30
C LYS A 33 -20.55 19.62 -8.16
N LEU A 34 -20.90 18.87 -7.11
CA LEU A 34 -21.58 19.39 -5.92
C LEU A 34 -20.64 20.26 -5.08
N GLU A 35 -19.38 19.88 -4.95
CA GLU A 35 -18.29 20.68 -4.38
C GLU A 35 -18.25 22.06 -5.04
N LYS A 36 -18.24 22.09 -6.39
CA LYS A 36 -18.21 23.35 -7.15
C LYS A 36 -19.47 24.23 -7.00
N LYS A 37 -20.51 23.77 -6.32
CA LYS A 37 -21.77 24.49 -6.13
C LYS A 37 -22.01 24.97 -4.69
N ILE A 38 -21.23 24.51 -3.71
CA ILE A 38 -21.40 24.84 -2.28
C ILE A 38 -20.61 26.12 -1.90
N TYR A 39 -20.07 26.85 -2.89
CA TYR A 39 -19.43 28.16 -2.71
C TYR A 39 -20.43 29.25 -2.29
N ASP A 40 -20.81 29.28 -1.02
CA ASP A 40 -21.31 30.47 -0.33
C ASP A 40 -20.19 30.99 0.62
N ASP A 41 -19.76 32.22 0.37
CA ASP A 41 -18.43 32.84 0.60
C ASP A 41 -17.88 33.03 2.04
N ASN A 42 -18.31 32.34 3.11
CA ASN A 42 -17.91 32.83 4.46
C ASN A 42 -17.39 31.83 5.51
N ASP A 43 -16.88 30.65 5.13
CA ASP A 43 -16.13 29.81 6.08
C ASP A 43 -15.00 29.03 5.39
N GLU A 44 -13.93 29.76 5.04
CA GLU A 44 -12.72 29.22 4.40
C GLU A 44 -12.12 28.03 5.18
N GLU A 45 -12.26 28.02 6.51
CA GLU A 45 -11.74 26.96 7.38
C GLU A 45 -12.54 25.65 7.21
N LEU A 46 -13.86 25.75 7.15
CA LEU A 46 -14.74 24.59 6.92
C LEU A 46 -14.54 24.01 5.52
N GLU A 47 -14.37 24.87 4.51
CA GLU A 47 -14.09 24.45 3.14
C GLU A 47 -12.75 23.72 3.03
N PHE A 48 -11.70 24.25 3.68
CA PHE A 48 -10.39 23.61 3.73
C PHE A 48 -10.45 22.21 4.35
N ILE A 49 -11.11 22.05 5.51
CA ILE A 49 -11.25 20.74 6.17
C ILE A 49 -12.00 19.74 5.29
N LYS A 50 -13.04 20.19 4.59
CA LYS A 50 -13.85 19.35 3.70
C LYS A 50 -13.06 18.91 2.45
N ASN A 51 -12.38 19.83 1.79
CA ASN A 51 -11.55 19.54 0.60
C ASN A 51 -10.40 18.60 0.96
N LYS A 52 -9.75 18.83 2.10
CA LYS A 52 -8.73 17.92 2.64
C LYS A 52 -9.26 16.49 2.84
N ARG A 53 -10.42 16.33 3.51
CA ARG A 53 -11.04 15.02 3.71
C ARG A 53 -11.45 14.35 2.40
N LEU A 54 -12.00 15.10 1.45
CA LEU A 54 -12.37 14.57 0.13
C LEU A 54 -11.14 14.08 -0.63
N GLN A 55 -10.06 14.84 -0.59
CA GLN A 55 -8.78 14.45 -1.19
C GLN A 55 -8.20 13.20 -0.51
N GLU A 56 -8.24 13.12 0.82
CA GLU A 56 -7.83 11.92 1.57
C GLU A 56 -8.65 10.69 1.17
N LEU A 57 -9.98 10.83 1.04
CA LEU A 57 -10.86 9.75 0.58
C LEU A 57 -10.54 9.31 -0.84
N LYS A 58 -10.32 10.26 -1.76
CA LYS A 58 -9.90 9.96 -3.15
C LYS A 58 -8.56 9.23 -3.18
N ASN A 59 -7.58 9.70 -2.42
CA ASN A 59 -6.27 9.06 -2.32
C ASN A 59 -6.38 7.62 -1.78
N LYS A 60 -7.14 7.43 -0.71
CA LYS A 60 -7.39 6.11 -0.11
C LYS A 60 -8.11 5.16 -1.07
N HIS A 61 -9.09 5.66 -1.83
CA HIS A 61 -9.77 4.89 -2.86
C HIS A 61 -8.81 4.44 -3.97
N ASN A 62 -8.00 5.37 -4.50
CA ASN A 62 -7.00 5.08 -5.52
C ASN A 62 -5.94 4.08 -5.02
N GLU A 63 -5.50 4.22 -3.77
CA GLU A 63 -4.57 3.27 -3.14
C GLU A 63 -5.20 1.86 -3.06
N ASN A 64 -6.45 1.76 -2.60
CA ASN A 64 -7.17 0.48 -2.57
C ASN A 64 -7.33 -0.13 -3.96
N LEU A 65 -7.66 0.65 -5.00
CA LEU A 65 -7.72 0.16 -6.38
C LEU A 65 -6.37 -0.36 -6.86
N ASN A 66 -5.28 0.34 -6.54
CA ASN A 66 -3.93 -0.11 -6.86
C ASN A 66 -3.57 -1.41 -6.14
N LEU A 67 -3.99 -1.57 -4.89
CA LEU A 67 -3.79 -2.82 -4.14
C LEU A 67 -4.58 -3.98 -4.78
N LEU A 68 -5.84 -3.75 -5.15
CA LEU A 68 -6.66 -4.74 -5.85
C LEU A 68 -6.04 -5.12 -7.20
N LYS A 69 -5.54 -4.15 -7.97
CA LYS A 69 -4.81 -4.39 -9.25
C LYS A 69 -3.57 -5.24 -9.07
N LYS A 70 -2.86 -5.09 -7.95
CA LYS A 70 -1.71 -5.94 -7.58
C LYS A 70 -2.11 -7.34 -7.11
N GLY A 71 -3.42 -7.66 -7.07
CA GLY A 71 -3.95 -8.95 -6.67
C GLY A 71 -4.15 -9.11 -5.16
N HIS A 72 -4.12 -8.02 -4.39
CA HIS A 72 -4.47 -8.07 -2.97
C HIS A 72 -5.99 -8.30 -2.78
N GLY A 73 -6.39 -8.87 -1.64
CA GLY A 73 -7.80 -9.13 -1.31
C GLY A 73 -8.33 -10.51 -1.72
N ILE A 74 -7.48 -11.38 -2.25
CA ILE A 74 -7.83 -12.73 -2.68
C ILE A 74 -6.91 -13.74 -1.97
N TYR A 75 -7.47 -14.87 -1.54
CA TYR A 75 -6.67 -15.99 -1.03
C TYR A 75 -6.01 -16.72 -2.21
N LYS A 76 -4.68 -16.81 -2.19
CA LYS A 76 -3.90 -17.49 -3.22
C LYS A 76 -2.86 -18.40 -2.54
N GLU A 77 -2.86 -19.67 -2.92
CA GLU A 77 -1.82 -20.63 -2.49
C GLU A 77 -0.59 -20.50 -3.40
N ILE A 78 0.58 -20.41 -2.78
CA ILE A 78 1.85 -20.25 -3.48
C ILE A 78 2.68 -21.49 -3.21
N LEU A 79 2.97 -22.26 -4.26
CA LEU A 79 3.70 -23.53 -4.15
C LEU A 79 5.19 -23.38 -4.46
N SER A 80 5.58 -22.25 -5.07
CA SER A 80 6.94 -21.98 -5.53
C SER A 80 7.56 -20.81 -4.78
N GLU A 81 8.78 -21.01 -4.29
CA GLU A 81 9.60 -19.97 -3.65
C GLU A 81 9.77 -18.74 -4.56
N LYS A 82 9.96 -18.96 -5.87
CA LYS A 82 10.16 -17.86 -6.82
C LYS A 82 8.93 -16.96 -6.94
N GLU A 83 7.74 -17.56 -6.98
CA GLU A 83 6.47 -16.82 -7.04
C GLU A 83 6.20 -16.07 -5.73
N PHE A 84 6.56 -16.70 -4.60
CA PHE A 84 6.46 -16.09 -3.28
C PHE A 84 7.29 -14.80 -3.18
N PHE A 85 8.55 -14.81 -3.65
CA PHE A 85 9.39 -13.60 -3.64
C PHE A 85 8.89 -12.49 -4.54
N GLU A 86 8.32 -12.84 -5.68
CA GLU A 86 7.76 -11.85 -6.59
C GLU A 86 6.55 -11.14 -5.97
N ILE A 87 5.71 -11.89 -5.24
CA ILE A 87 4.57 -11.31 -4.50
C ILE A 87 5.06 -10.40 -3.36
N CYS A 88 6.08 -10.84 -2.61
CA CYS A 88 6.67 -10.06 -1.53
C CYS A 88 7.25 -8.73 -2.01
N LYS A 89 7.96 -8.72 -3.16
CA LYS A 89 8.50 -7.48 -3.75
C LYS A 89 7.43 -6.48 -4.15
N ASN A 90 6.26 -6.96 -4.57
CA ASN A 90 5.17 -6.12 -5.03
C ASN A 90 4.27 -5.60 -3.90
N SER A 91 4.46 -6.12 -2.68
CA SER A 91 3.66 -5.84 -1.48
C SER A 91 4.41 -4.89 -0.54
N LYS A 92 3.74 -3.82 -0.08
CA LYS A 92 4.34 -2.85 0.86
C LYS A 92 4.52 -3.42 2.27
N ASN A 93 3.55 -4.22 2.72
CA ASN A 93 3.52 -4.82 4.05
C ASN A 93 3.32 -6.33 3.93
N ILE A 94 4.06 -7.10 4.72
CA ILE A 94 3.94 -8.57 4.80
C ILE A 94 3.68 -8.92 6.26
N ASN A 95 2.69 -9.78 6.50
CA ASN A 95 2.46 -10.31 7.83
C ASN A 95 3.47 -11.43 8.11
N ALA A 96 4.39 -11.18 9.04
CA ALA A 96 5.47 -12.10 9.41
C ALA A 96 4.95 -13.45 9.94
N GLU A 97 3.91 -13.46 10.78
CA GLU A 97 3.33 -14.68 11.37
C GLU A 97 2.72 -15.61 10.31
N LYS A 98 2.17 -15.01 9.24
CA LYS A 98 1.62 -15.75 8.10
C LYS A 98 2.68 -16.14 7.08
N SER A 99 3.94 -15.80 7.32
CA SER A 99 5.05 -16.03 6.40
C SER A 99 6.30 -16.59 7.12
N PRO A 100 6.18 -17.75 7.79
CA PRO A 100 7.28 -18.37 8.54
C PRO A 100 8.49 -18.65 7.65
N PHE A 101 8.26 -19.07 6.40
CA PHE A 101 9.31 -19.30 5.41
C PHE A 101 10.18 -18.05 5.17
N LEU A 102 9.57 -16.87 5.06
CA LEU A 102 10.29 -15.61 4.88
C LEU A 102 11.06 -15.24 6.14
N CYS A 103 10.46 -15.45 7.32
CA CYS A 103 11.09 -15.17 8.60
C CYS A 103 12.34 -16.03 8.80
N GLU A 104 12.28 -17.33 8.50
CA GLU A 104 13.45 -18.21 8.57
C GLU A 104 14.55 -17.78 7.59
N ARG A 105 14.18 -17.52 6.32
CA ARG A 105 15.17 -17.21 5.28
C ARG A 105 15.85 -15.86 5.48
N LEU A 106 15.10 -14.87 5.96
CA LEU A 106 15.60 -13.54 6.29
C LEU A 106 16.12 -13.43 7.73
N LYS A 107 16.10 -14.55 8.49
CA LYS A 107 16.56 -14.65 9.87
C LYS A 107 15.87 -13.66 10.81
N ILE A 108 14.58 -13.42 10.58
CA ILE A 108 13.71 -12.64 11.47
C ILE A 108 13.35 -13.53 12.66
N TRP A 109 14.00 -13.29 13.79
CA TRP A 109 13.80 -14.04 15.03
C TRP A 109 12.95 -13.27 16.06
N CYS A 110 12.74 -11.97 15.85
CA CYS A 110 11.97 -11.10 16.74
C CYS A 110 11.17 -10.07 15.92
N ILE A 111 9.96 -9.77 16.36
CA ILE A 111 9.09 -8.73 15.78
C ILE A 111 9.02 -7.60 16.81
N PRO A 112 9.04 -6.31 16.38
CA PRO A 112 9.16 -5.83 15.01
C PRO A 112 10.60 -5.91 14.46
N THR A 113 10.75 -6.20 13.17
CA THR A 113 12.04 -6.12 12.45
C THR A 113 11.86 -5.28 11.19
N LEU A 114 12.69 -4.25 11.01
CA LEU A 114 12.76 -3.46 9.78
C LEU A 114 13.94 -3.93 8.94
N MET A 115 13.67 -4.44 7.74
CA MET A 115 14.71 -4.89 6.82
C MET A 115 15.06 -3.81 5.81
N LEU A 116 16.35 -3.54 5.69
CA LEU A 116 16.93 -2.59 4.74
C LEU A 116 17.45 -3.38 3.54
N ILE A 117 16.71 -3.34 2.43
CA ILE A 117 17.02 -4.12 1.21
C ILE A 117 17.34 -3.14 0.07
N GLN A 118 18.50 -3.30 -0.55
CA GLN A 118 18.93 -2.52 -1.72
C GLN A 118 19.37 -3.47 -2.83
N ASN A 119 18.94 -3.22 -4.07
CA ASN A 119 19.28 -4.05 -5.24
C ASN A 119 18.97 -5.56 -5.07
N GLY A 120 17.95 -5.89 -4.29
CA GLY A 120 17.56 -7.28 -4.01
C GLY A 120 18.45 -8.00 -2.99
N GLN A 121 19.41 -7.32 -2.37
CA GLN A 121 20.23 -7.83 -1.27
C GLN A 121 19.81 -7.17 0.05
N THR A 122 19.84 -7.94 1.13
CA THR A 122 19.60 -7.41 2.48
C THR A 122 20.89 -6.76 2.96
N GLU A 123 20.89 -5.43 3.05
CA GLU A 123 22.03 -4.66 3.56
C GLU A 123 22.07 -4.70 5.09
N HIS A 124 20.90 -4.61 5.73
CA HIS A 124 20.81 -4.61 7.18
C HIS A 124 19.41 -4.98 7.69
N SER A 125 19.31 -5.39 8.96
CA SER A 125 18.04 -5.65 9.66
C SER A 125 18.06 -4.98 11.03
N ILE A 126 17.14 -4.04 11.25
CA ILE A 126 16.94 -3.40 12.55
C ILE A 126 15.94 -4.24 13.34
N ILE A 127 16.38 -4.86 14.41
CA ILE A 127 15.58 -5.72 15.28
C ILE A 127 15.07 -4.89 16.47
N GLY A 128 13.79 -5.00 16.81
CA GLY A 128 13.19 -4.35 17.98
C GLY A 128 13.23 -2.83 17.95
N PHE A 129 13.55 -2.22 16.80
CA PHE A 129 13.88 -0.80 16.67
C PHE A 129 15.00 -0.30 17.60
N ASP A 130 15.85 -1.21 18.11
CA ASP A 130 16.88 -0.86 19.09
C ASP A 130 17.86 0.19 18.54
N GLU A 131 18.23 0.08 17.27
CA GLU A 131 19.11 1.05 16.61
C GLU A 131 18.48 2.42 16.38
N LEU A 132 17.15 2.50 16.48
CA LEU A 132 16.40 3.75 16.39
C LEU A 132 16.17 4.37 17.78
N GLY A 133 16.47 3.65 18.86
CA GLY A 133 16.19 4.07 20.24
C GLY A 133 14.85 3.55 20.78
N GLY A 134 14.35 2.44 20.23
CA GLY A 134 13.05 1.85 20.58
C GLY A 134 11.88 2.49 19.84
N ASP A 135 10.65 2.16 20.23
CA ASP A 135 9.42 2.48 19.48
C ASP A 135 9.14 3.99 19.27
N ASN A 136 9.70 4.87 20.12
CA ASN A 136 9.48 6.31 20.08
C ASN A 136 10.67 7.07 19.46
N PHE A 137 11.18 6.57 18.35
CA PHE A 137 12.30 7.20 17.65
C PHE A 137 11.85 8.41 16.82
N SER A 138 12.74 9.40 16.67
CA SER A 138 12.48 10.57 15.83
C SER A 138 12.70 10.26 14.35
N GLU A 139 12.01 11.00 13.47
CA GLU A 139 12.24 10.90 12.02
C GLU A 139 13.72 11.12 11.66
N GLN A 140 14.38 12.06 12.32
CA GLN A 140 15.80 12.32 12.11
C GLN A 140 16.67 11.12 12.45
N THR A 141 16.33 10.36 13.51
CA THR A 141 17.04 9.14 13.89
C THR A 141 16.93 8.09 12.78
N LEU A 142 15.72 7.90 12.24
CA LEU A 142 15.49 6.98 11.13
C LEU A 142 16.29 7.40 9.89
N ILE A 143 16.21 8.67 9.49
CA ILE A 143 16.98 9.23 8.38
C ILE A 143 18.48 8.97 8.56
N ASN A 144 19.02 9.20 9.76
CA ASN A 144 20.44 8.98 10.04
C ASN A 144 20.82 7.50 9.89
N VAL A 145 19.98 6.57 10.36
CA VAL A 145 20.21 5.13 10.18
C VAL A 145 20.13 4.73 8.71
N LEU A 146 19.15 5.24 7.96
CA LEU A 146 19.04 4.97 6.52
C LEU A 146 20.24 5.54 5.73
N LYS A 147 20.76 6.72 6.10
CA LYS A 147 21.99 7.30 5.53
C LYS A 147 23.21 6.45 5.85
N LYS A 148 23.34 5.98 7.11
CA LYS A 148 24.44 5.10 7.54
C LYS A 148 24.53 3.84 6.68
N TRP A 149 23.38 3.27 6.33
CA TRP A 149 23.29 2.08 5.48
C TRP A 149 23.21 2.38 3.98
N LYS A 150 23.36 3.65 3.58
CA LYS A 150 23.35 4.11 2.17
C LYS A 150 22.06 3.79 1.40
N LEU A 151 20.95 3.67 2.12
CA LEU A 151 19.63 3.49 1.52
C LEU A 151 19.10 4.80 0.93
N ILE A 152 19.48 5.94 1.50
CA ILE A 152 19.12 7.27 1.01
C ILE A 152 20.38 8.10 0.77
N ASP A 153 20.37 8.86 -0.32
CA ASP A 153 21.49 9.71 -0.70
C ASP A 153 21.56 10.94 0.21
N SER A 154 22.76 11.43 0.52
CA SER A 154 22.96 12.54 1.46
C SER A 154 22.53 13.91 0.92
N ARG A 155 21.82 13.98 -0.22
CA ARG A 155 21.59 15.20 -1.02
C ARG A 155 20.15 15.73 -1.00
N GLU A 156 19.24 15.19 -0.19
CA GLU A 156 17.89 15.74 -0.03
C GLU A 156 17.64 16.11 1.44
N ALA A 157 18.32 17.14 1.91
CA ALA A 157 18.00 17.81 3.17
C ALA A 157 18.32 19.30 3.05
N GLU A 158 17.84 19.93 1.97
CA GLU A 158 17.74 21.38 1.77
C GLU A 158 16.75 21.58 0.61
N ASP A 159 15.46 21.61 0.94
CA ASP A 159 14.41 22.44 0.32
C ASP A 159 13.07 22.25 1.08
#